data_AF-A0A933FV72-F1
#
_entry.id   AF-A0A933FV72-F1
#
_cell.length_a   1.000
_cell.length_b   1.000
_cell.length_c   1.000
_cell.angle_alpha   90.00
_cell.angle_beta   90.00
_cell.angle_gamma   90.00
#
_symmetry.space_group_name_H-M   'P 1'
#
loop_
_entity.id
_entity.type
_entity.pdbx_description
1 polymer ?
#
loop_
_entity_poly.entity_id
_entity_poly.type
_entity_poly.pdbx_seq_one_letter_code
_entity_poly.pdbx_strand_id
1 'polypeptide(L)'
;MNIEDAELLIIRWIREKPQAEYSNYGYDVYLSNVIRWHLHESGERDRQAVEQSIPNLWPTFVAAAWELCRRGVIRPGVRQLREQSTDQGSAGEGYSITPFGAQWASESDRDDFVPTEPQRFAQMLAPYIERFGPGFHERAQEAVRCYGAHAYLACCAMCGASAESILLAAAIAKRGEEQVLKTYASAAGRSRVQTDLLAHVSESLRQEFSNLSILLRYWRDEAAHGKPSGIADNEAYTSLALLLRLAKFVQENWKGLVSHEGSG
;
A
#
# COMPACT_ATOMS: atom_id res chain seq x y z
N MET A 1 22.69 2.72 3.68
CA MET A 1 21.50 3.46 3.24
C MET A 1 20.75 2.57 2.26
N ASN A 2 19.50 2.26 2.56
CA ASN A 2 18.62 1.54 1.65
C ASN A 2 17.79 2.53 0.81
N ILE A 3 16.91 2.02 -0.06
CA ILE A 3 16.06 2.85 -0.94
C ILE A 3 15.04 3.67 -0.13
N GLU A 4 14.47 3.08 0.94
CA GLU A 4 13.50 3.75 1.82
C GLU A 4 14.11 4.97 2.51
N ASP A 5 15.34 4.84 3.03
CA ASP A 5 16.10 5.93 3.64
C ASP A 5 16.30 7.08 2.63
N ALA A 6 16.69 6.73 1.39
CA ALA A 6 16.92 7.72 0.33
C ALA A 6 15.62 8.41 -0.10
N GLU A 7 14.51 7.68 -0.13
CA GLU A 7 13.19 8.23 -0.44
C GLU A 7 12.76 9.26 0.62
N LEU A 8 12.89 8.92 1.90
CA LEU A 8 12.61 9.83 3.02
C LEU A 8 13.47 11.09 2.95
N LEU A 9 14.73 10.98 2.54
CA LEU A 9 15.62 12.14 2.36
C LEU A 9 15.17 13.04 1.20
N ILE A 10 14.75 12.46 0.06
CA ILE A 10 14.21 13.25 -1.06
C ILE A 10 12.91 13.96 -0.63
N ILE A 11 12.04 13.27 0.12
CA ILE A 11 10.80 13.83 0.64
C ILE A 11 11.08 14.99 1.59
N ARG A 12 12.01 14.79 2.53
CA ARG A 12 12.41 15.82 3.49
C ARG A 12 13.00 17.03 2.77
N TRP A 13 13.83 16.80 1.74
CA TRP A 13 14.33 17.87 0.86
C TRP A 13 13.21 18.65 0.17
N ILE A 14 12.20 17.96 -0.37
CA ILE A 14 11.04 18.59 -1.03
C ILE A 14 10.24 19.47 -0.05
N ARG A 15 10.05 18.99 1.19
CA ARG A 15 9.29 19.68 2.24
C ARG A 15 10.04 20.87 2.82
N GLU A 16 11.30 20.66 3.21
CA GLU A 16 12.12 21.66 3.89
C GLU A 16 12.67 22.72 2.93
N LYS A 17 12.84 22.35 1.64
CA LYS A 17 13.47 23.18 0.60
C LYS A 17 14.75 23.85 1.12
N PRO A 18 15.69 23.05 1.67
CA PRO A 18 16.91 23.61 2.23
C PRO A 18 17.67 24.39 1.16
N GLN A 19 18.39 25.41 1.59
CA GLN A 19 19.18 26.22 0.67
C GLN A 19 20.31 25.36 0.10
N ALA A 20 20.20 25.02 -1.19
CA ALA A 20 21.23 24.27 -1.89
C ALA A 20 22.49 25.15 -2.06
N GLU A 21 23.67 24.61 -1.73
CA GLU A 21 24.94 25.29 -2.02
C GLU A 21 25.21 25.38 -3.53
N TYR A 22 24.60 24.49 -4.32
CA TYR A 22 24.77 24.36 -5.76
C TYR A 22 23.47 24.67 -6.51
N SER A 23 23.62 25.09 -7.77
CA SER A 23 22.47 25.34 -8.65
C SER A 23 21.63 24.07 -8.85
N ASN A 24 20.31 24.23 -8.91
CA ASN A 24 19.38 23.17 -9.28
C ASN A 24 19.07 23.16 -10.79
N TYR A 25 19.75 23.99 -11.62
CA TYR A 25 19.69 23.96 -13.08
C TYR A 25 18.30 23.72 -13.68
N GLY A 26 17.28 24.43 -13.22
CA GLY A 26 15.90 24.32 -13.75
C GLY A 26 15.02 23.21 -13.16
N TYR A 27 15.52 22.46 -12.20
CA TYR A 27 14.84 21.36 -11.50
C TYR A 27 14.37 21.79 -10.10
N ASP A 28 13.36 21.12 -9.55
CA ASP A 28 13.00 21.25 -8.13
C ASP A 28 13.88 20.36 -7.24
N VAL A 29 14.21 19.17 -7.75
CA VAL A 29 15.04 18.17 -7.08
C VAL A 29 16.19 17.81 -8.01
N TYR A 30 17.40 17.99 -7.52
CA TYR A 30 18.63 17.57 -8.18
C TYR A 30 19.34 16.57 -7.27
N LEU A 31 19.43 15.30 -7.66
CA LEU A 31 19.76 14.21 -6.71
C LEU A 31 21.12 14.40 -6.03
N SER A 32 22.16 14.88 -6.74
CA SER A 32 23.43 15.15 -6.05
C SER A 32 23.32 16.24 -5.00
N ASN A 33 22.41 17.22 -5.14
CA ASN A 33 22.21 18.23 -4.10
C ASN A 33 21.54 17.64 -2.86
N VAL A 34 20.61 16.69 -3.06
CA VAL A 34 20.02 15.93 -1.95
C VAL A 34 21.07 15.08 -1.24
N ILE A 35 21.93 14.39 -1.99
CA ILE A 35 23.02 13.57 -1.44
C ILE A 35 24.02 14.42 -0.66
N ARG A 36 24.47 15.55 -1.22
CA ARG A 36 25.38 16.49 -0.55
C ARG A 36 24.78 17.00 0.76
N TRP A 37 23.52 17.40 0.73
CA TRP A 37 22.82 17.88 1.92
C TRP A 37 22.76 16.82 3.01
N HIS A 38 22.41 15.58 2.66
CA HIS A 38 22.42 14.46 3.61
C HIS A 38 23.80 14.20 4.21
N LEU A 39 24.86 14.21 3.39
CA LEU A 39 26.24 13.99 3.86
C LEU A 39 26.69 15.10 4.81
N HIS A 40 26.33 16.36 4.52
CA HIS A 40 26.59 17.49 5.40
C HIS A 40 25.83 17.40 6.73
N GLU A 41 24.55 17.00 6.70
CA GLU A 41 23.78 16.75 7.94
C GLU A 41 24.38 15.60 8.76
N SER A 42 24.98 14.62 8.10
CA SER A 42 25.66 13.49 8.74
C SER A 42 27.04 13.84 9.30
N GLY A 43 27.48 15.09 9.16
CA GLY A 43 28.73 15.62 9.72
C GLY A 43 29.93 15.60 8.78
N GLU A 44 29.79 15.11 7.54
CA GLU A 44 30.85 15.17 6.54
C GLU A 44 30.96 16.61 6.00
N ARG A 45 32.13 17.23 6.16
CA ARG A 45 32.39 18.62 5.75
C ARG A 45 33.50 18.74 4.73
N ASP A 46 34.26 17.67 4.49
CA ASP A 46 35.25 17.68 3.43
C ASP A 46 34.56 17.54 2.07
N ARG A 47 34.67 18.60 1.25
CA ARG A 47 34.08 18.64 -0.09
C ARG A 47 34.58 17.49 -0.97
N GLN A 48 35.84 17.10 -0.84
CA GLN A 48 36.38 16.02 -1.65
C GLN A 48 35.78 14.67 -1.26
N ALA A 49 35.68 14.39 0.05
CA ALA A 49 35.02 13.19 0.56
C ALA A 49 33.53 13.12 0.15
N VAL A 50 32.81 14.25 0.18
CA VAL A 50 31.42 14.33 -0.28
C VAL A 50 31.29 13.93 -1.75
N GLU A 51 32.06 14.55 -2.64
CA GLU A 51 31.98 14.26 -4.08
C GLU A 51 32.40 12.83 -4.41
N GLN A 52 33.36 12.26 -3.68
CA GLN A 52 33.74 10.85 -3.83
C GLN A 52 32.67 9.86 -3.38
N SER A 53 31.76 10.29 -2.50
CA SER A 53 30.68 9.44 -1.97
C SER A 53 29.46 9.41 -2.89
N ILE A 54 29.25 10.44 -3.71
CA ILE A 54 28.08 10.57 -4.60
C ILE A 54 27.91 9.35 -5.53
N PRO A 55 28.93 8.88 -6.28
CA PRO A 55 28.75 7.73 -7.18
C PRO A 55 28.29 6.45 -6.49
N ASN A 56 28.62 6.27 -5.20
CA ASN A 56 28.24 5.09 -4.43
C ASN A 56 26.78 5.16 -3.94
N LEU A 57 26.30 6.35 -3.60
CA LEU A 57 24.91 6.57 -3.15
C LEU A 57 23.94 6.74 -4.33
N TRP A 58 24.48 7.12 -5.49
CA TRP A 58 23.73 7.44 -6.70
C TRP A 58 22.68 6.38 -7.09
N PRO A 59 23.00 5.07 -7.19
CA PRO A 59 22.02 4.08 -7.61
C PRO A 59 20.81 3.98 -6.67
N THR A 60 21.03 4.15 -5.37
CA THR A 60 19.98 4.11 -4.34
C THR A 60 19.04 5.30 -4.47
N PHE A 61 19.60 6.51 -4.65
CA PHE A 61 18.80 7.74 -4.83
C PHE A 61 18.03 7.75 -6.15
N VAL A 62 18.61 7.24 -7.22
CA VAL A 62 17.91 7.11 -8.51
C VAL A 62 16.74 6.12 -8.40
N ALA A 63 16.94 4.98 -7.73
CA ALA A 63 15.86 4.03 -7.48
C ALA A 63 14.72 4.67 -6.67
N ALA A 64 15.06 5.40 -5.59
CA ALA A 64 14.08 6.13 -4.79
C ALA A 64 13.35 7.23 -5.58
N ALA A 65 14.06 7.99 -6.41
CA ALA A 65 13.44 8.99 -7.27
C ALA A 65 12.49 8.37 -8.30
N TRP A 66 12.81 7.18 -8.83
CA TRP A 66 11.92 6.43 -9.70
C TRP A 66 10.66 5.96 -8.97
N GLU A 67 10.76 5.54 -7.71
CA GLU A 67 9.59 5.23 -6.88
C GLU A 67 8.66 6.43 -6.72
N LEU A 68 9.23 7.60 -6.42
CA LEU A 68 8.48 8.85 -6.33
C LEU A 68 7.88 9.27 -7.68
N CYS A 69 8.53 8.95 -8.80
CA CYS A 69 7.96 9.13 -10.13
C CYS A 69 6.75 8.21 -10.36
N ARG A 70 6.85 6.93 -9.99
CA ARG A 70 5.73 5.97 -10.13
C ARG A 70 4.53 6.37 -9.28
N ARG A 71 4.77 7.02 -8.14
CA ARG A 71 3.74 7.59 -7.26
C ARG A 71 3.24 8.96 -7.71
N GLY A 72 3.77 9.49 -8.81
CA GLY A 72 3.36 10.78 -9.37
C GLY A 72 3.78 12.00 -8.54
N VAL A 73 4.66 11.87 -7.55
CA VAL A 73 5.12 12.96 -6.68
C VAL A 73 6.09 13.87 -7.44
N ILE A 74 7.04 13.28 -8.15
CA ILE A 74 7.99 13.99 -9.01
C ILE A 74 7.92 13.44 -10.44
N ARG A 75 8.48 14.18 -11.39
CA ARG A 75 8.64 13.74 -12.78
C ARG A 75 10.03 14.12 -13.30
N PRO A 76 10.64 13.33 -14.19
CA PRO A 76 11.91 13.72 -14.81
C PRO A 76 11.77 15.00 -15.63
N GLY A 77 12.81 15.83 -15.61
CA GLY A 77 12.90 17.04 -16.43
C GLY A 77 12.63 18.33 -15.67
N VAL A 78 12.77 19.44 -16.40
CA VAL A 78 12.71 20.81 -15.89
C VAL A 78 11.29 21.26 -15.55
N ARG A 79 11.21 22.27 -14.66
CA ARG A 79 9.93 22.74 -14.12
C ARG A 79 9.09 23.43 -15.16
N GLN A 80 9.74 24.29 -15.96
CA GLN A 80 9.11 25.06 -17.01
C GLN A 80 9.90 24.97 -18.31
N LEU A 81 9.17 25.18 -19.41
CA LEU A 81 9.77 25.27 -20.73
C LEU A 81 10.83 26.39 -20.76
N ARG A 82 12.00 26.11 -21.33
CA ARG A 82 13.17 27.01 -21.44
C ARG A 82 13.97 27.23 -20.15
N GLU A 83 13.67 26.52 -19.06
CA GLU A 83 14.63 26.42 -17.96
C GLU A 83 15.89 25.66 -18.42
N GLN A 84 17.01 25.93 -17.74
CA GLN A 84 18.26 25.23 -18.00
C GLN A 84 18.04 23.73 -17.83
N SER A 85 18.65 22.90 -18.68
CA SER A 85 18.72 21.45 -18.52
C SER A 85 20.18 21.05 -18.61
N THR A 86 20.63 20.13 -17.76
CA THR A 86 22.01 19.60 -17.83
C THR A 86 21.99 18.20 -18.44
N ASP A 87 23.12 17.75 -18.98
CA ASP A 87 23.25 16.38 -19.51
C ASP A 87 22.98 15.35 -18.40
N GLN A 88 23.52 15.59 -17.19
CA GLN A 88 23.29 14.73 -16.04
C GLN A 88 21.83 14.80 -15.54
N GLY A 89 21.25 16.00 -15.50
CA GLY A 89 19.84 16.24 -15.21
C GLY A 89 18.93 15.43 -16.11
N SER A 90 19.21 15.46 -17.42
CA SER A 90 18.48 14.72 -18.46
C SER A 90 18.72 13.20 -18.40
N ALA A 91 19.86 12.78 -17.85
CA ALA A 91 20.23 11.38 -17.65
C ALA A 91 19.63 10.75 -16.37
N GLY A 92 18.78 11.48 -15.63
CA GLY A 92 18.08 10.98 -14.44
C GLY A 92 18.48 11.65 -13.14
N GLU A 93 19.13 12.81 -13.18
CA GLU A 93 19.46 13.58 -11.96
C GLU A 93 18.43 14.65 -11.61
N GLY A 94 17.72 15.16 -12.61
CA GLY A 94 16.88 16.34 -12.49
C GLY A 94 15.40 15.99 -12.55
N TYR A 95 14.67 16.40 -11.52
CA TYR A 95 13.23 16.16 -11.38
C TYR A 95 12.48 17.45 -11.02
N SER A 96 11.25 17.52 -11.49
CA SER A 96 10.28 18.55 -11.10
C SER A 96 9.21 17.95 -10.22
N ILE A 97 8.76 18.71 -9.23
CA ILE A 97 7.62 18.32 -8.39
C ILE A 97 6.34 18.48 -9.21
N THR A 98 5.47 17.49 -9.18
CA THR A 98 4.17 17.58 -9.87
C THR A 98 3.19 18.42 -9.05
N PRO A 99 2.06 18.89 -9.64
CA PRO A 99 1.00 19.51 -8.84
C PRO A 99 0.52 18.63 -7.68
N PHE A 100 0.41 17.32 -7.91
CA PHE A 100 0.09 16.34 -6.87
C PHE A 100 1.16 16.30 -5.77
N GLY A 101 2.44 16.19 -6.13
CA GLY A 101 3.53 16.16 -5.16
C GLY A 101 3.65 17.45 -4.34
N ALA A 102 3.32 18.60 -4.95
CA ALA A 102 3.31 19.89 -4.27
C ALA A 102 2.16 19.98 -3.26
N GLN A 103 0.95 19.54 -3.64
CA GLN A 103 -0.19 19.46 -2.73
C GLN A 103 0.12 18.52 -1.57
N TRP A 104 0.57 17.29 -1.87
CA TRP A 104 0.95 16.28 -0.88
C TRP A 104 2.01 16.79 0.09
N ALA A 105 3.04 17.50 -0.39
CA ALA A 105 4.08 18.06 0.47
C ALA A 105 3.59 19.20 1.39
N SER A 106 2.40 19.76 1.12
CA SER A 106 1.81 20.87 1.88
C SER A 106 0.76 20.44 2.92
N GLU A 107 0.28 19.19 2.86
CA GLU A 107 -0.73 18.67 3.78
C GLU A 107 -0.14 18.52 5.20
N SER A 108 -0.90 18.94 6.22
CA SER A 108 -0.42 19.24 7.57
C SER A 108 -0.17 18.01 8.46
N ASP A 109 -0.64 16.84 8.04
CA ASP A 109 -0.28 15.59 8.69
C ASP A 109 1.16 15.29 8.30
N ARG A 110 2.08 15.72 9.17
CA ARG A 110 3.50 15.37 9.17
C ARG A 110 3.70 13.88 9.49
N ASP A 111 2.91 13.02 8.87
CA ASP A 111 3.26 11.62 8.77
C ASP A 111 4.50 11.59 7.87
N ASP A 112 5.66 11.49 8.54
CA ASP A 112 6.89 10.94 7.96
C ASP A 112 6.68 9.49 7.52
N PHE A 113 5.56 8.91 7.95
CA PHE A 113 4.94 7.78 7.30
C PHE A 113 4.38 8.24 5.97
N VAL A 114 5.14 8.05 4.89
CA VAL A 114 4.52 7.72 3.62
C VAL A 114 3.95 6.30 3.82
N PRO A 115 2.63 6.08 4.01
CA PRO A 115 2.11 4.73 4.08
C PRO A 115 1.95 4.19 2.65
N THR A 116 2.98 4.39 1.81
CA THR A 116 2.93 4.18 0.35
C THR A 116 3.87 3.06 -0.09
N GLU A 117 4.03 2.04 0.73
CA GLU A 117 4.35 0.74 0.18
C GLU A 117 3.06 -0.10 0.11
N PRO A 118 2.20 0.10 -0.92
CA PRO A 118 1.27 -0.94 -1.32
C PRO A 118 1.99 -2.30 -1.39
N GLN A 119 3.26 -2.28 -1.84
CA GLN A 119 4.15 -3.44 -1.89
C GLN A 119 4.35 -4.11 -0.53
N ARG A 120 4.37 -3.36 0.58
CA ARG A 120 4.45 -3.94 1.92
C ARG A 120 3.18 -4.68 2.30
N PHE A 121 2.00 -4.13 1.99
CA PHE A 121 0.75 -4.89 2.15
C PHE A 121 0.74 -6.14 1.26
N ALA A 122 1.20 -6.04 0.01
CA ALA A 122 1.34 -7.19 -0.87
C ALA A 122 2.25 -8.28 -0.29
N GLN A 123 3.41 -7.91 0.25
CA GLN A 123 4.35 -8.83 0.90
C GLN A 123 3.76 -9.42 2.18
N MET A 124 3.08 -8.62 3.00
CA MET A 124 2.45 -9.08 4.23
C MET A 124 1.26 -10.01 3.96
N LEU A 125 0.54 -9.82 2.85
CA LEU A 125 -0.59 -10.65 2.45
C LEU A 125 -0.15 -11.94 1.73
N ALA A 126 1.04 -11.94 1.11
CA ALA A 126 1.53 -13.06 0.32
C ALA A 126 1.57 -14.42 1.06
N PRO A 127 2.03 -14.52 2.32
CA PRO A 127 2.06 -15.79 3.05
C PRO A 127 0.70 -16.48 3.20
N TYR A 128 -0.40 -15.72 3.19
CA TYR A 128 -1.74 -16.27 3.38
C TYR A 128 -2.28 -16.99 2.14
N ILE A 129 -1.57 -16.95 0.99
CA ILE A 129 -1.94 -17.70 -0.22
C ILE A 129 -2.05 -19.20 0.04
N GLU A 130 -1.18 -19.76 0.87
CA GLU A 130 -1.17 -21.19 1.19
C GLU A 130 -2.49 -21.62 1.85
N ARG A 131 -3.08 -20.71 2.65
CA ARG A 131 -4.30 -20.99 3.39
C ARG A 131 -5.57 -20.67 2.60
N PHE A 132 -5.59 -19.53 1.91
CA PHE A 132 -6.82 -18.99 1.30
C PHE A 132 -6.87 -19.18 -0.22
N GLY A 133 -5.80 -19.70 -0.82
CA GLY A 133 -5.74 -20.08 -2.22
C GLY A 133 -5.48 -18.91 -3.19
N PRO A 134 -5.41 -19.22 -4.50
CA PRO A 134 -5.02 -18.26 -5.53
C PRO A 134 -6.05 -17.13 -5.71
N GLY A 135 -7.35 -17.43 -5.56
CA GLY A 135 -8.40 -16.41 -5.70
C GLY A 135 -8.38 -15.35 -4.58
N PHE A 136 -7.87 -15.68 -3.40
CA PHE A 136 -7.55 -14.67 -2.38
C PHE A 136 -6.36 -13.80 -2.83
N HIS A 137 -5.27 -14.44 -3.24
CA HIS A 137 -4.04 -13.74 -3.61
C HIS A 137 -4.27 -12.75 -4.75
N GLU A 138 -4.92 -13.17 -5.83
CA GLU A 138 -5.23 -12.31 -6.98
C GLU A 138 -5.96 -11.03 -6.57
N ARG A 139 -7.06 -11.17 -5.80
CA ARG A 139 -7.89 -10.05 -5.34
C ARG A 139 -7.16 -9.16 -4.34
N ALA A 140 -6.37 -9.75 -3.46
CA ALA A 140 -5.59 -9.02 -2.46
C ALA A 140 -4.52 -8.16 -3.13
N GLN A 141 -3.82 -8.71 -4.13
CA GLN A 141 -2.85 -7.96 -4.94
C GLN A 141 -3.53 -6.86 -5.77
N GLU A 142 -4.74 -7.12 -6.29
CA GLU A 142 -5.50 -6.10 -7.02
C GLU A 142 -5.94 -4.95 -6.11
N ALA A 143 -6.37 -5.25 -4.87
CA ALA A 143 -6.69 -4.22 -3.88
C ALA A 143 -5.50 -3.30 -3.60
N VAL A 144 -4.32 -3.89 -3.44
CA VAL A 144 -3.06 -3.17 -3.24
C VAL A 144 -2.70 -2.31 -4.46
N ARG A 145 -2.82 -2.84 -5.68
CA ARG A 145 -2.58 -2.07 -6.91
C ARG A 145 -3.54 -0.90 -7.05
N CYS A 146 -4.81 -1.11 -6.77
CA CYS A 146 -5.83 -0.06 -6.78
C CYS A 146 -5.52 1.05 -5.78
N TYR A 147 -5.03 0.71 -4.58
CA TYR A 147 -4.58 1.68 -3.59
C TYR A 147 -3.42 2.53 -4.12
N GLY A 148 -2.38 1.87 -4.65
CA GLY A 148 -1.22 2.57 -5.24
C GLY A 148 -1.56 3.41 -6.48
N ALA A 149 -2.67 3.11 -7.15
CA ALA A 149 -3.18 3.88 -8.29
C ALA A 149 -4.20 4.96 -7.89
N HIS A 150 -4.41 5.22 -6.59
CA HIS A 150 -5.41 6.16 -6.07
C HIS A 150 -6.87 5.83 -6.48
N ALA A 151 -7.13 4.57 -6.86
CA ALA A 151 -8.46 4.06 -7.17
C ALA A 151 -9.13 3.54 -5.89
N TYR A 152 -9.41 4.43 -4.94
CA TYR A 152 -9.78 4.07 -3.56
C TYR A 152 -11.06 3.24 -3.44
N LEU A 153 -12.11 3.56 -4.21
CA LEU A 153 -13.33 2.74 -4.25
C LEU A 153 -13.03 1.31 -4.74
N ALA A 154 -12.22 1.17 -5.79
CA ALA A 154 -11.84 -0.14 -6.32
C ALA A 154 -10.97 -0.92 -5.32
N CYS A 155 -10.08 -0.23 -4.59
CA CYS A 155 -9.31 -0.81 -3.50
C CYS A 155 -10.22 -1.41 -2.43
N CYS A 156 -11.18 -0.61 -1.92
CA CYS A 156 -12.15 -1.05 -0.91
C CYS A 156 -12.99 -2.24 -1.40
N ALA A 157 -13.46 -2.22 -2.64
CA ALA A 157 -14.22 -3.31 -3.25
C ALA A 157 -13.39 -4.60 -3.34
N MET A 158 -12.13 -4.50 -3.76
CA MET A 158 -11.21 -5.65 -3.86
C MET A 158 -10.80 -6.17 -2.48
N CYS A 159 -10.70 -5.31 -1.45
CA CYS A 159 -10.53 -5.75 -0.07
C CYS A 159 -11.73 -6.60 0.39
N GLY A 160 -12.95 -6.15 0.11
CA GLY A 160 -14.17 -6.94 0.34
C GLY A 160 -14.22 -8.24 -0.47
N ALA A 161 -13.70 -8.22 -1.69
CA ALA A 161 -13.60 -9.40 -2.54
C ALA A 161 -12.62 -10.44 -2.01
N SER A 162 -11.50 -9.98 -1.46
CA SER A 162 -10.47 -10.80 -0.82
C SER A 162 -10.96 -11.37 0.51
N ALA A 163 -11.68 -10.58 1.31
CA ALA A 163 -12.29 -11.03 2.56
C ALA A 163 -13.29 -12.17 2.34
N GLU A 164 -14.05 -12.13 1.24
CA GLU A 164 -14.94 -13.22 0.88
C GLU A 164 -14.17 -14.49 0.49
N SER A 165 -13.01 -14.38 -0.17
CA SER A 165 -12.15 -15.55 -0.42
C SER A 165 -11.70 -16.21 0.90
N ILE A 166 -11.38 -15.41 1.92
CA ILE A 166 -11.05 -15.92 3.27
C ILE A 166 -12.25 -16.67 3.88
N LEU A 167 -13.44 -16.07 3.82
CA LEU A 167 -14.69 -16.68 4.31
C LEU A 167 -14.95 -18.02 3.62
N LEU A 168 -14.87 -18.05 2.28
CA LEU A 168 -15.10 -19.26 1.50
C LEU A 168 -14.08 -20.33 1.80
N ALA A 169 -12.79 -19.99 1.87
CA ALA A 169 -11.74 -20.96 2.22
C ALA A 169 -12.00 -21.62 3.59
N ALA A 170 -12.34 -20.82 4.61
CA ALA A 170 -12.65 -21.34 5.94
C ALA A 170 -13.93 -22.20 5.95
N ALA A 171 -14.98 -21.78 5.25
CA ALA A 171 -16.22 -22.53 5.16
C ALA A 171 -16.05 -23.85 4.40
N ILE A 172 -15.31 -23.85 3.28
CA ILE A 172 -14.99 -25.04 2.48
C ILE A 172 -14.21 -26.04 3.33
N ALA A 173 -13.22 -25.55 4.09
CA ALA A 173 -12.46 -26.40 5.01
C ALA A 173 -13.34 -27.01 6.11
N LYS A 174 -14.40 -26.32 6.54
CA LYS A 174 -15.34 -26.80 7.56
C LYS A 174 -16.36 -27.80 7.01
N ARG A 175 -16.94 -27.56 5.82
CA ARG A 175 -18.14 -28.29 5.33
C ARG A 175 -17.95 -29.04 4.02
N GLY A 176 -16.81 -28.85 3.35
CA GLY A 176 -16.58 -29.33 2.01
C GLY A 176 -17.06 -28.35 0.93
N GLU A 177 -16.40 -28.42 -0.21
CA GLU A 177 -16.51 -27.44 -1.28
C GLU A 177 -17.91 -27.39 -1.92
N GLU A 178 -18.44 -28.55 -2.32
CA GLU A 178 -19.71 -28.65 -3.04
C GLU A 178 -20.87 -28.04 -2.24
N GLN A 179 -20.97 -28.35 -0.94
CA GLN A 179 -22.01 -27.83 -0.06
C GLN A 179 -21.93 -26.32 0.09
N VAL A 180 -20.71 -25.79 0.27
CA VAL A 180 -20.48 -24.36 0.47
C VAL A 180 -20.77 -23.59 -0.81
N LEU A 181 -20.29 -24.05 -1.96
CA LEU A 181 -20.54 -23.37 -3.25
C LEU A 181 -22.02 -23.39 -3.62
N LYS A 182 -22.72 -24.51 -3.39
CA LYS A 182 -24.17 -24.60 -3.58
C LYS A 182 -24.92 -23.60 -2.69
N THR A 183 -24.51 -23.48 -1.43
CA THR A 183 -25.11 -22.52 -0.49
C THR A 183 -24.79 -21.08 -0.91
N TYR A 184 -23.54 -20.82 -1.27
CA TYR A 184 -23.05 -19.51 -1.67
C TYR A 184 -23.77 -18.97 -2.93
N ALA A 185 -24.05 -19.84 -3.90
CA ALA A 185 -24.74 -19.46 -5.14
C ALA A 185 -26.22 -19.11 -4.98
N SER A 186 -26.80 -19.34 -3.80
CA SER A 186 -28.23 -19.11 -3.56
C SER A 186 -28.51 -17.75 -2.92
N ALA A 187 -29.78 -17.34 -2.83
CA ALA A 187 -30.15 -15.99 -2.34
C ALA A 187 -29.63 -15.72 -0.91
N ALA A 188 -28.95 -14.58 -0.69
CA ALA A 188 -28.23 -14.29 0.56
C ALA A 188 -27.18 -15.36 0.94
N GLY A 189 -26.64 -16.07 -0.06
CA GLY A 189 -25.72 -17.20 0.13
C GLY A 189 -24.49 -16.85 0.95
N ARG A 190 -23.88 -15.68 0.70
CA ARG A 190 -22.76 -15.17 1.51
C ARG A 190 -23.08 -15.12 3.00
N SER A 191 -24.20 -14.50 3.37
CA SER A 191 -24.62 -14.39 4.78
C SER A 191 -24.89 -15.76 5.38
N ARG A 192 -25.48 -16.69 4.61
CA ARG A 192 -25.72 -18.06 5.07
C ARG A 192 -24.43 -18.85 5.28
N VAL A 193 -23.45 -18.72 4.38
CA VAL A 193 -22.12 -19.31 4.53
C VAL A 193 -21.42 -18.76 5.77
N GLN A 194 -21.50 -17.45 6.03
CA GLN A 194 -20.94 -16.85 7.25
C GLN A 194 -21.61 -17.39 8.51
N THR A 195 -22.94 -17.45 8.55
CA THR A 195 -23.68 -17.99 9.69
C THR A 195 -23.30 -19.45 9.96
N ASP A 196 -23.18 -20.28 8.92
CA ASP A 196 -22.81 -21.69 9.08
C ASP A 196 -21.34 -21.87 9.50
N LEU A 197 -20.41 -21.08 8.95
CA LEU A 197 -19.02 -21.07 9.40
C LEU A 197 -18.93 -20.75 10.90
N LEU A 198 -19.68 -19.74 11.35
CA LEU A 198 -19.65 -19.27 12.74
C LEU A 198 -20.58 -20.04 13.68
N ALA A 199 -21.33 -21.01 13.16
CA ALA A 199 -22.14 -21.92 13.96
C ALA A 199 -21.21 -22.78 14.84
N HIS A 200 -21.56 -22.87 16.12
CA HIS A 200 -20.80 -23.60 17.15
C HIS A 200 -19.37 -23.11 17.38
N VAL A 201 -19.03 -21.90 16.89
CA VAL A 201 -17.81 -21.19 17.26
C VAL A 201 -18.07 -20.39 18.53
N SER A 202 -17.05 -20.25 19.40
CA SER A 202 -17.15 -19.45 20.62
C SER A 202 -17.60 -18.01 20.34
N GLU A 203 -18.32 -17.41 21.27
CA GLU A 203 -18.88 -16.06 21.09
C GLU A 203 -17.79 -15.02 20.81
N SER A 204 -16.65 -15.14 21.50
CA SER A 204 -15.49 -14.25 21.30
C SER A 204 -14.99 -14.29 19.85
N LEU A 205 -14.78 -15.48 19.29
CA LEU A 205 -14.28 -15.65 17.92
C LEU A 205 -15.33 -15.20 16.89
N ARG A 206 -16.61 -15.48 17.15
CA ARG A 206 -17.71 -15.02 16.30
C ARG A 206 -17.78 -13.50 16.23
N GLN A 207 -17.67 -12.83 17.38
CA GLN A 207 -17.72 -11.38 17.45
C GLN A 207 -16.52 -10.74 16.75
N GLU A 208 -15.31 -11.26 16.99
CA GLU A 208 -14.09 -10.73 16.37
C GLU A 208 -14.09 -10.90 14.85
N PHE A 209 -14.48 -12.09 14.34
CA PHE A 209 -14.65 -12.30 12.91
C PHE A 209 -15.67 -11.32 12.30
N SER A 210 -16.80 -11.12 12.98
CA SER A 210 -17.86 -10.22 12.51
C SER A 210 -17.39 -8.77 12.49
N ASN A 211 -16.68 -8.32 13.52
CA ASN A 211 -16.13 -6.97 13.61
C ASN A 211 -15.13 -6.69 12.47
N LEU A 212 -14.22 -7.63 12.20
CA LEU A 212 -13.22 -7.49 11.14
C LEU A 212 -13.83 -7.54 9.73
N SER A 213 -14.96 -8.23 9.55
CA SER A 213 -15.61 -8.42 8.24
C SER A 213 -16.69 -7.39 7.89
N ILE A 214 -17.23 -6.65 8.87
CA ILE A 214 -18.33 -5.69 8.64
C ILE A 214 -17.98 -4.64 7.59
N LEU A 215 -16.85 -3.95 7.75
CA LEU A 215 -16.49 -2.85 6.86
C LEU A 215 -16.14 -3.36 5.45
N LEU A 216 -15.44 -4.50 5.39
CA LEU A 216 -15.06 -5.14 4.13
C LEU A 216 -16.30 -5.61 3.34
N ARG A 217 -17.33 -6.10 4.05
CA ARG A 217 -18.62 -6.45 3.46
C ARG A 217 -19.36 -5.23 2.94
N TYR A 218 -19.40 -4.16 3.74
CA TYR A 218 -20.04 -2.91 3.37
C TYR A 218 -19.48 -2.37 2.05
N TRP A 219 -18.15 -2.28 1.92
CA TRP A 219 -17.53 -1.73 0.71
C TRP A 219 -17.81 -2.54 -0.55
N ARG A 220 -17.90 -3.86 -0.43
CA ARG A 220 -18.24 -4.71 -1.55
C ARG A 220 -19.67 -4.47 -2.04
N ASP A 221 -20.60 -4.31 -1.11
CA ASP A 221 -22.01 -4.08 -1.46
C ASP A 221 -22.19 -2.65 -2.01
N GLU A 222 -21.56 -1.65 -1.38
CA GLU A 222 -21.68 -0.24 -1.77
C GLU A 222 -21.07 0.03 -3.16
N ALA A 223 -19.94 -0.60 -3.49
CA ALA A 223 -19.33 -0.49 -4.82
C ALA A 223 -20.23 -0.99 -5.96
N ALA A 224 -21.21 -1.85 -5.67
CA ALA A 224 -22.17 -2.35 -6.67
C ALA A 224 -23.33 -1.39 -6.94
N HIS A 225 -23.54 -0.37 -6.10
CA HIS A 225 -24.73 0.50 -6.17
C HIS A 225 -24.57 1.75 -7.05
N GLY A 226 -23.39 1.98 -7.64
CA GLY A 226 -23.16 3.02 -8.65
C GLY A 226 -23.34 4.47 -8.15
N LYS A 227 -23.51 4.67 -6.84
CA LYS A 227 -23.62 6.00 -6.23
C LYS A 227 -22.21 6.61 -6.10
N PRO A 228 -22.07 7.93 -6.27
CA PRO A 228 -20.82 8.62 -5.95
C PRO A 228 -20.45 8.35 -4.49
N SER A 229 -19.33 7.66 -4.29
CA SER A 229 -18.80 7.38 -2.96
C SER A 229 -17.84 8.49 -2.56
N GLY A 230 -17.97 9.05 -1.35
CA GLY A 230 -17.00 9.99 -0.79
C GLY A 230 -15.74 9.32 -0.21
N ILE A 231 -15.37 8.15 -0.74
CA ILE A 231 -14.23 7.37 -0.26
C ILE A 231 -12.95 8.11 -0.57
N ALA A 232 -12.15 8.33 0.46
CA ALA A 232 -10.82 8.89 0.38
C ALA A 232 -9.76 7.83 0.72
N ASP A 233 -8.52 8.30 0.78
CA ASP A 233 -7.34 7.48 1.03
C ASP A 233 -7.42 6.70 2.35
N ASN A 234 -7.86 7.37 3.42
CA ASN A 234 -7.96 6.81 4.77
C ASN A 234 -8.89 5.59 4.83
N GLU A 235 -10.03 5.59 4.12
CA GLU A 235 -10.92 4.42 4.08
C GLU A 235 -10.28 3.24 3.33
N ALA A 236 -9.56 3.51 2.24
CA ALA A 236 -8.90 2.48 1.46
C ALA A 236 -7.72 1.86 2.22
N TYR A 237 -6.90 2.69 2.87
CA TYR A 237 -5.84 2.24 3.75
C TYR A 237 -6.38 1.40 4.91
N THR A 238 -7.45 1.88 5.56
CA THR A 238 -8.12 1.15 6.65
C THR A 238 -8.64 -0.20 6.17
N SER A 239 -9.16 -0.27 4.94
CA SER A 239 -9.67 -1.51 4.35
C SER A 239 -8.54 -2.53 4.11
N LEU A 240 -7.37 -2.09 3.63
CA LEU A 240 -6.19 -2.95 3.50
C LEU A 240 -5.71 -3.46 4.86
N ALA A 241 -5.64 -2.58 5.86
CA ALA A 241 -5.25 -2.95 7.22
C ALA A 241 -6.23 -3.97 7.84
N LEU A 242 -7.53 -3.78 7.66
CA LEU A 242 -8.55 -4.73 8.12
C LEU A 242 -8.49 -6.06 7.38
N LEU A 243 -8.25 -6.05 6.07
CA LEU A 243 -8.05 -7.29 5.29
C LEU A 243 -6.88 -8.10 5.85
N LEU A 244 -5.75 -7.46 6.11
CA LEU A 244 -4.58 -8.09 6.69
C LEU A 244 -4.87 -8.64 8.10
N ARG A 245 -5.56 -7.87 8.94
CA ARG A 245 -5.96 -8.33 10.28
C ARG A 245 -6.91 -9.52 10.21
N LEU A 246 -7.87 -9.52 9.29
CA LEU A 246 -8.79 -10.64 9.08
C LEU A 246 -8.03 -11.88 8.61
N ALA A 247 -7.12 -11.74 7.64
CA ALA A 247 -6.27 -12.83 7.14
C ALA A 247 -5.46 -13.46 8.28
N LYS A 248 -4.81 -12.62 9.09
CA LYS A 248 -4.05 -13.05 10.27
C LYS A 248 -4.95 -13.78 11.28
N PHE A 249 -6.07 -13.15 11.67
CA PHE A 249 -7.01 -13.70 12.64
C PHE A 249 -7.53 -15.08 12.23
N VAL A 250 -7.97 -15.24 10.97
CA VAL A 250 -8.51 -16.51 10.48
C VAL A 250 -7.44 -17.58 10.42
N GLN A 251 -6.21 -17.22 10.04
CA GLN A 251 -5.09 -18.17 10.05
C GLN A 251 -4.73 -18.63 11.47
N GLU A 252 -4.64 -17.71 12.43
CA GLU A 252 -4.30 -18.03 13.83
C GLU A 252 -5.40 -18.86 14.52
N ASN A 253 -6.67 -18.60 14.18
CA ASN A 253 -7.82 -19.26 14.78
C ASN A 253 -8.42 -20.37 13.89
N TRP A 254 -7.67 -20.84 12.90
CA TRP A 254 -8.17 -21.75 11.87
C TRP A 254 -8.87 -22.98 12.46
N LYS A 255 -8.20 -23.68 13.39
CA LYS A 255 -8.75 -24.87 14.05
C LYS A 255 -10.08 -24.56 14.76
N GLY A 256 -10.14 -23.48 15.53
CA GLY A 256 -11.36 -23.09 16.23
C GLY A 256 -12.53 -22.73 15.30
N LEU A 257 -12.23 -22.25 14.09
CA LEU A 257 -13.25 -21.92 13.08
C LEU A 257 -13.74 -23.17 12.34
N VAL A 258 -12.83 -24.08 11.96
CA VAL A 258 -13.13 -25.22 11.06
C VAL A 258 -13.41 -26.54 11.78
N SER A 259 -13.07 -26.68 13.06
CA SER A 259 -13.34 -27.91 13.80
C SER A 259 -14.84 -28.19 13.92
N HIS A 260 -15.22 -29.43 13.67
CA HIS A 260 -16.53 -29.95 14.05
C HIS A 260 -16.48 -30.41 15.50
N GLU A 261 -17.19 -29.72 16.40
CA GLU A 261 -17.60 -30.34 17.65
C GLU A 261 -18.68 -31.39 17.31
N GLY A 262 -18.24 -32.65 17.16
CA GLY A 262 -19.12 -33.76 16.79
C GLY A 262 -18.45 -35.08 16.39
N SER A 263 -17.12 -35.19 16.45
CA SER A 263 -16.39 -36.45 16.20
C SER A 263 -15.83 -37.04 17.50
N GLY A 264 -16.70 -37.18 18.52
CA GLY A 264 -16.44 -37.92 19.76
C GLY A 264 -17.45 -39.04 19.91
#